data_AF-A0A3B0TQV0-F1
#
_entry.id   AF-A0A3B0TQV0-F1
#
_cell.length_a   1.000
_cell.length_b   1.000
_cell.length_c   1.000
_cell.angle_alpha   90.00
_cell.angle_beta   90.00
_cell.angle_gamma   90.00
#
_symmetry.space_group_name_H-M   'P 1'
#
loop_
_entity.id
_entity.type
_entity.pdbx_description
1 polymer ?
#
loop_
_entity_poly.entity_id
_entity_poly.type
_entity_poly.pdbx_seq_one_letter_code
_entity_poly.pdbx_strand_id
1 'polypeptide(L)'
;MILISPDPVPAKSFTDAEKAWAYVHEIYERNVNFIRGSFKSLIDGNPQDGKVRAFYPKVEVKITSYKKSSSALPYGFLHSPGVYSTTITATELYKDYLIEQLALVLKNHGGTIEVSQSDTPIPLHYAADTSSGIDAAGLDVPLRDLYDAPDLGNTDDEISNGTMIPDPGAPRPLAAFTAPRVDYSLQRL
;
A
#
# COMPACT_ATOMS: atom_id res chain seq x y z
N MET A 1 10.69 19.46 -13.37
CA MET A 1 11.47 18.44 -12.65
C MET A 1 11.09 17.08 -13.21
N ILE A 2 12.07 16.25 -13.56
CA ILE A 2 11.82 14.91 -14.11
C ILE A 2 11.36 14.00 -12.96
N LEU A 3 10.35 13.15 -13.21
CA LEU A 3 9.92 12.13 -12.24
C LEU A 3 10.73 10.86 -12.50
N ILE A 4 11.37 10.34 -11.45
CA ILE A 4 12.17 9.12 -11.48
C ILE A 4 11.42 8.06 -10.69
N SER A 5 10.95 7.03 -11.39
CA SER A 5 10.12 5.97 -10.84
C SER A 5 10.61 4.61 -11.34
N PRO A 6 10.39 3.53 -10.58
CA PRO A 6 10.73 2.21 -11.05
C PRO A 6 9.79 1.83 -12.22
N ASP A 7 10.22 0.91 -13.09
CA ASP A 7 9.42 0.47 -14.24
C ASP A 7 7.99 0.06 -13.83
N PRO A 8 6.97 0.22 -14.69
CA PRO A 8 5.63 -0.23 -14.37
C PRO A 8 5.58 -1.75 -14.13
N VAL A 9 4.82 -2.17 -13.12
CA VAL A 9 4.50 -3.58 -12.86
C VAL A 9 3.09 -3.90 -13.38
N PRO A 10 2.87 -5.05 -14.04
CA PRO A 10 1.57 -5.41 -14.56
C PRO A 10 0.58 -5.76 -13.43
N ALA A 11 -0.68 -5.38 -13.58
CA ALA A 11 -1.73 -5.91 -12.71
C ALA A 11 -1.88 -7.43 -12.91
N LYS A 12 -2.05 -8.17 -11.81
CA LYS A 12 -2.25 -9.64 -11.83
C LYS A 12 -3.44 -10.03 -10.97
N SER A 13 -4.16 -11.06 -11.40
CA SER A 13 -5.32 -11.60 -10.68
C SER A 13 -5.00 -12.99 -10.11
N PHE A 14 -5.47 -13.25 -8.89
CA PHE A 14 -5.15 -14.46 -8.15
C PHE A 14 -6.41 -15.09 -7.54
N THR A 15 -6.46 -16.42 -7.56
CA THR A 15 -7.45 -17.24 -6.82
C THR A 15 -6.83 -17.92 -5.59
N ASP A 16 -5.62 -17.49 -5.23
CA ASP A 16 -4.78 -18.08 -4.18
C ASP A 16 -4.23 -16.93 -3.35
N ALA A 17 -4.54 -16.95 -2.05
CA ALA A 17 -4.23 -15.87 -1.13
C ALA A 17 -2.72 -15.70 -0.90
N GLU A 18 -1.96 -16.80 -0.86
CA GLU A 18 -0.52 -16.77 -0.68
C GLU A 18 0.17 -16.17 -1.92
N LYS A 19 -0.29 -16.53 -3.12
CA LYS A 19 0.24 -15.95 -4.37
C LYS A 19 -0.12 -14.47 -4.51
N ALA A 20 -1.33 -14.08 -4.09
CA ALA A 20 -1.74 -12.69 -4.06
C ALA A 20 -0.84 -11.88 -3.10
N TRP A 21 -0.64 -12.36 -1.87
CA TRP A 21 0.26 -11.74 -0.91
C TRP A 21 1.70 -11.67 -1.42
N ALA A 22 2.22 -12.75 -2.00
CA ALA A 22 3.59 -12.78 -2.52
C ALA A 22 3.81 -11.69 -3.58
N TYR A 23 2.82 -11.43 -4.44
CA TYR A 23 2.92 -10.37 -5.43
C TYR A 23 2.75 -8.97 -4.82
N VAL A 24 1.89 -8.79 -3.81
CA VAL A 24 1.81 -7.56 -3.01
C VAL A 24 3.17 -7.24 -2.37
N HIS A 25 3.80 -8.25 -1.76
CA HIS A 25 5.11 -8.17 -1.14
C HIS A 25 6.20 -7.82 -2.16
N GLU A 26 6.21 -8.48 -3.32
CA GLU A 26 7.15 -8.20 -4.43
C GLU A 26 7.09 -6.72 -4.86
N ILE A 27 5.90 -6.17 -5.08
CA ILE A 27 5.72 -4.76 -5.47
C ILE A 27 6.19 -3.83 -4.35
N TYR A 28 5.80 -4.11 -3.11
CA TYR A 28 6.17 -3.29 -1.95
C TYR A 28 7.69 -3.23 -1.77
N GLU A 29 8.34 -4.38 -1.65
CA GLU A 29 9.79 -4.47 -1.43
C GLU A 29 10.58 -3.84 -2.57
N ARG A 30 10.18 -4.10 -3.82
CA ARG A 30 10.78 -3.45 -4.99
C ARG A 30 10.75 -1.92 -4.88
N ASN A 31 9.58 -1.37 -4.54
CA ASN A 31 9.35 0.07 -4.53
C ASN A 31 10.03 0.75 -3.33
N VAL A 32 10.02 0.10 -2.16
CA VAL A 32 10.78 0.57 -0.98
C VAL A 32 12.28 0.52 -1.25
N ASN A 33 12.80 -0.56 -1.81
CA ASN A 33 14.23 -0.69 -2.11
C ASN A 33 14.68 0.29 -3.20
N PHE A 34 13.82 0.63 -4.16
CA PHE A 34 14.09 1.71 -5.12
C PHE A 34 14.31 3.06 -4.43
N ILE A 35 13.40 3.44 -3.52
CA ILE A 35 13.52 4.69 -2.75
C ILE A 35 14.79 4.68 -1.89
N ARG A 36 15.05 3.58 -1.16
CA ARG A 36 16.26 3.40 -0.33
C ARG A 36 17.54 3.48 -1.16
N GLY A 37 17.59 2.83 -2.32
CA GLY A 37 18.76 2.85 -3.20
C GLY A 37 19.06 4.24 -3.76
N SER A 38 18.02 4.99 -4.12
CA SER A 38 18.17 6.39 -4.54
C SER A 38 18.63 7.28 -3.38
N PHE A 39 18.05 7.13 -2.19
CA PHE A 39 18.45 7.91 -1.01
C PHE A 39 19.89 7.63 -0.60
N LYS A 40 20.32 6.36 -0.66
CA LYS A 40 21.72 5.98 -0.46
C LYS A 40 22.64 6.65 -1.49
N SER A 41 22.26 6.67 -2.76
CA SER A 41 23.04 7.30 -3.82
C SER A 41 23.19 8.81 -3.61
N LEU A 42 22.14 9.48 -3.12
CA LEU A 42 22.20 10.89 -2.73
C LEU A 42 23.23 11.14 -1.62
N ILE A 43 23.24 10.32 -0.57
CA ILE A 43 24.18 10.43 0.55
C ILE A 43 25.62 10.12 0.11
N ASP A 44 25.78 9.17 -0.80
CA ASP A 44 27.08 8.83 -1.40
C ASP A 44 27.57 9.91 -2.41
N GLY A 45 26.87 11.05 -2.54
CA GLY A 45 27.26 12.19 -3.38
C GLY A 45 26.89 12.06 -4.87
N ASN A 46 26.00 11.13 -5.22
CA ASN A 46 25.54 10.87 -6.58
C ASN A 46 24.02 11.16 -6.70
N PRO A 47 23.59 12.44 -6.58
CA PRO A 47 22.18 12.79 -6.68
C PRO A 47 21.64 12.49 -8.07
N GLN A 48 20.39 12.05 -8.14
CA GLN A 48 19.67 11.94 -9.40
C GLN A 48 19.02 13.30 -9.74
N ASP A 49 19.03 13.66 -11.02
CA ASP A 49 18.41 14.91 -11.50
C ASP A 49 16.89 14.74 -11.68
N GLY A 50 16.16 14.68 -10.57
CA GLY A 50 14.71 14.52 -10.58
C GLY A 50 14.10 14.21 -9.22
N LYS A 51 12.76 14.20 -9.18
CA LYS A 51 11.99 13.77 -8.01
C LYS A 51 11.78 12.26 -8.07
N VAL A 52 12.18 11.57 -7.01
CA VAL A 52 12.11 10.12 -6.87
C VAL A 52 10.77 9.75 -6.27
N ARG A 53 10.03 8.85 -6.93
CA ARG A 53 8.72 8.40 -6.49
C ARG A 53 8.49 6.93 -6.81
N ALA A 54 8.03 6.19 -5.82
CA ALA A 54 7.42 4.87 -5.99
C ALA A 54 6.12 4.83 -5.17
N PHE A 55 5.29 3.81 -5.41
CA PHE A 55 3.91 3.78 -4.93
C PHE A 55 3.60 2.49 -4.18
N TYR A 56 2.66 2.53 -3.23
CA TYR A 56 2.23 1.34 -2.51
C TYR A 56 1.56 0.32 -3.45
N PRO A 57 1.63 -0.98 -3.17
CA PRO A 57 0.73 -1.95 -3.83
C PRO A 57 -0.74 -1.67 -3.47
N LYS A 58 -1.63 -1.99 -4.40
CA LYS A 58 -3.09 -1.96 -4.26
C LYS A 58 -3.64 -3.37 -4.42
N VAL A 59 -4.57 -3.73 -3.56
CA VAL A 59 -5.41 -4.92 -3.68
C VAL A 59 -6.83 -4.47 -4.03
N GLU A 60 -7.45 -5.14 -5.00
CA GLU A 60 -8.81 -4.89 -5.44
C GLU A 60 -9.60 -6.21 -5.56
N VAL A 61 -10.85 -6.19 -5.12
CA VAL A 61 -11.77 -7.32 -5.20
C VAL A 61 -13.11 -6.83 -5.76
N LYS A 62 -13.59 -7.52 -6.79
CA LYS A 62 -14.90 -7.26 -7.38
C LYS A 62 -15.89 -8.34 -6.98
N ILE A 63 -16.97 -7.93 -6.33
CA ILE A 63 -18.07 -8.84 -5.97
C ILE A 63 -19.33 -8.49 -6.76
N THR A 64 -20.00 -9.51 -7.28
CA THR A 64 -21.16 -9.36 -8.17
C THR A 64 -22.48 -9.78 -7.53
N SER A 65 -22.46 -10.30 -6.29
CA SER A 65 -23.65 -10.83 -5.63
C SER A 65 -23.69 -10.57 -4.13
N TYR A 66 -24.90 -10.53 -3.57
CA TYR A 66 -25.17 -10.44 -2.12
C TYR A 66 -25.06 -11.81 -1.42
N LYS A 67 -24.25 -12.75 -1.93
CA LYS A 67 -24.16 -14.10 -1.36
C LYS A 67 -23.93 -14.02 0.15
N LYS A 68 -24.85 -14.58 0.93
CA LYS A 68 -24.67 -14.82 2.35
C LYS A 68 -23.66 -15.97 2.49
N SER A 69 -22.43 -15.67 2.89
CA SER A 69 -21.55 -16.72 3.39
C SER A 69 -22.07 -17.20 4.75
N SER A 70 -22.00 -18.51 5.00
CA SER A 70 -22.44 -19.14 6.24
C SER A 70 -21.37 -19.06 7.35
N SER A 71 -20.43 -18.13 7.26
CA SER A 71 -19.36 -18.01 8.25
C SER A 71 -19.88 -17.39 9.56
N ALA A 72 -19.45 -17.97 10.69
CA ALA A 72 -19.75 -17.50 12.04
C ALA A 72 -18.81 -16.38 12.52
N LEU A 73 -17.79 -16.03 11.72
CA LEU A 73 -16.87 -14.94 12.03
C LEU A 73 -17.56 -13.58 11.81
N PRO A 74 -17.29 -12.57 12.66
CA PRO A 74 -17.83 -11.22 12.46
C PRO A 74 -17.10 -10.42 11.37
N TYR A 75 -16.10 -11.00 10.69
CA TYR A 75 -15.24 -10.34 9.68
C TYR A 75 -15.03 -11.23 8.44
N GLY A 76 -14.39 -10.67 7.41
CA GLY A 76 -14.12 -11.35 6.13
C GLY A 76 -15.28 -11.29 5.14
N PHE A 77 -16.18 -10.31 5.29
CA PHE A 77 -17.36 -10.14 4.45
C PHE A 77 -17.46 -8.73 3.84
N LEU A 78 -17.92 -8.68 2.60
CA LEU A 78 -18.23 -7.46 1.86
C LEU A 78 -19.75 -7.31 1.71
N HIS A 79 -20.29 -6.16 2.13
CA HIS A 79 -21.73 -5.98 2.34
C HIS A 79 -22.59 -5.89 1.08
N SER A 80 -22.05 -5.46 -0.06
CA SER A 80 -22.82 -5.17 -1.26
C SER A 80 -22.01 -5.41 -2.53
N PRO A 81 -22.62 -5.84 -3.65
CA PRO A 81 -21.95 -5.88 -4.95
C PRO A 81 -21.25 -4.56 -5.27
N GLY A 82 -20.04 -4.66 -5.80
CA GLY A 82 -19.17 -3.51 -6.02
C GLY A 82 -17.71 -3.89 -6.11
N VAL A 83 -16.89 -2.86 -6.27
CA VAL A 83 -15.44 -2.97 -6.25
C VAL A 83 -14.96 -2.48 -4.89
N TYR A 84 -14.06 -3.24 -4.27
CA TYR A 84 -13.45 -2.91 -2.99
C TYR A 84 -11.94 -2.88 -3.17
N SER A 85 -11.28 -1.84 -2.68
CA SER A 85 -9.82 -1.73 -2.78
C SER A 85 -9.17 -1.22 -1.51
N THR A 86 -7.89 -1.55 -1.33
CA THR A 86 -7.03 -0.91 -0.33
C THR A 86 -5.57 -0.92 -0.78
N THR A 87 -4.81 0.04 -0.31
CA THR A 87 -3.34 0.06 -0.41
C THR A 87 -2.72 -0.72 0.75
N ILE A 88 -1.61 -1.41 0.53
CA ILE A 88 -0.93 -2.23 1.56
C ILE A 88 0.49 -1.73 1.82
N THR A 89 0.92 -1.75 3.08
CA THR A 89 2.30 -1.48 3.55
C THR A 89 2.77 -2.58 4.50
N ALA A 90 4.03 -2.53 4.93
CA ALA A 90 4.62 -3.41 5.95
C ALA A 90 4.28 -4.90 5.71
N THR A 91 4.42 -5.32 4.46
CA THR A 91 3.85 -6.58 3.94
C THR A 91 4.36 -7.84 4.65
N GLU A 92 5.62 -7.82 5.11
CA GLU A 92 6.19 -8.92 5.90
C GLU A 92 5.66 -8.93 7.34
N LEU A 93 5.53 -7.74 7.98
CA LEU A 93 4.98 -7.61 9.35
C LEU A 93 3.55 -8.13 9.44
N TYR A 94 2.73 -7.86 8.41
CA TYR A 94 1.33 -8.27 8.36
C TYR A 94 1.07 -9.52 7.53
N LYS A 95 2.10 -10.31 7.22
CA LYS A 95 2.00 -11.46 6.30
C LYS A 95 0.85 -12.41 6.62
N ASP A 96 0.84 -12.95 7.83
CA ASP A 96 -0.16 -13.96 8.23
C ASP A 96 -1.58 -13.37 8.22
N TYR A 97 -1.72 -12.13 8.71
CA TYR A 97 -2.98 -11.39 8.68
C TYR A 97 -3.49 -11.20 7.25
N LEU A 98 -2.63 -10.72 6.34
CA LEU A 98 -3.02 -10.46 4.95
C LEU A 98 -3.42 -11.74 4.23
N ILE A 99 -2.66 -12.82 4.38
CA ILE A 99 -2.98 -14.12 3.77
C ILE A 99 -4.33 -14.62 4.30
N GLU A 100 -4.57 -14.56 5.61
CA GLU A 100 -5.84 -14.98 6.20
C GLU A 100 -7.02 -14.16 5.66
N GLN A 101 -6.92 -12.83 5.64
CA GLN A 101 -8.01 -11.98 5.16
C GLN A 101 -8.31 -12.19 3.68
N LEU A 102 -7.27 -12.30 2.85
CA LEU A 102 -7.42 -12.59 1.42
C LEU A 102 -8.07 -13.95 1.18
N ALA A 103 -7.68 -14.98 1.96
CA ALA A 103 -8.29 -16.30 1.90
C ALA A 103 -9.77 -16.28 2.30
N LEU A 104 -10.13 -15.53 3.35
CA LEU A 104 -11.52 -15.36 3.78
C LEU A 104 -12.36 -14.67 2.71
N VAL A 105 -11.84 -13.63 2.06
CA VAL A 105 -12.54 -12.93 0.98
C VAL A 105 -12.80 -13.88 -0.19
N LEU A 106 -11.77 -14.62 -0.65
CA LEU A 106 -11.94 -15.62 -1.71
C LEU A 106 -12.95 -16.71 -1.32
N LYS A 107 -12.87 -17.22 -0.09
CA LYS A 107 -13.78 -18.26 0.41
C LYS A 107 -15.23 -17.78 0.46
N ASN A 108 -15.46 -16.56 0.93
CA ASN A 108 -16.80 -16.04 1.17
C ASN A 108 -17.46 -15.48 -0.09
N HIS A 109 -16.68 -14.90 -1.01
CA HIS A 109 -17.19 -14.19 -2.18
C HIS A 109 -16.82 -14.83 -3.52
N GLY A 110 -15.84 -15.73 -3.56
CA GLY A 110 -15.28 -16.28 -4.79
C GLY A 110 -14.53 -15.22 -5.60
N GLY A 111 -14.45 -15.43 -6.91
CA GLY A 111 -13.80 -14.48 -7.83
C GLY A 111 -12.27 -14.50 -7.72
N THR A 112 -11.66 -13.34 -7.90
CA THR A 112 -10.21 -13.14 -7.91
C THR A 112 -9.82 -11.92 -7.09
N ILE A 113 -8.64 -11.97 -6.51
CA ILE A 113 -7.94 -10.81 -5.95
C ILE A 113 -7.08 -10.20 -7.04
N GLU A 114 -7.35 -8.97 -7.43
CA GLU A 114 -6.47 -8.20 -8.32
C GLU A 114 -5.43 -7.45 -7.49
N VAL A 115 -4.17 -7.55 -7.89
CA VAL A 115 -3.04 -6.85 -7.28
C VAL A 115 -2.37 -6.00 -8.34
N SER A 116 -2.19 -4.73 -8.03
CA SER A 116 -1.58 -3.74 -8.92
C SER A 116 -0.74 -2.74 -8.11
N GLN A 117 -0.08 -1.80 -8.79
CA GLN A 117 0.49 -0.64 -8.13
C GLN A 117 -0.60 0.44 -7.94
N SER A 118 -0.62 1.09 -6.78
CA SER A 118 -1.49 2.24 -6.53
C SER A 118 -0.96 3.53 -7.17
N ASP A 119 -1.72 4.60 -7.01
CA ASP A 119 -1.33 6.00 -7.25
C ASP A 119 -0.86 6.71 -5.96
N THR A 120 -0.87 6.02 -4.82
CA THR A 120 -0.48 6.57 -3.53
C THR A 120 1.04 6.46 -3.34
N PRO A 121 1.78 7.58 -3.31
CA PRO A 121 3.24 7.55 -3.20
C PRO A 121 3.68 7.07 -1.81
N ILE A 122 4.82 6.38 -1.75
CA ILE A 122 5.48 5.97 -0.50
C ILE A 122 6.41 7.10 -0.04
N PRO A 123 6.16 7.76 1.10
CA PRO A 123 7.08 8.74 1.64
C PRO A 123 8.45 8.17 1.99
N LEU A 124 9.50 8.96 1.79
CA LEU A 124 10.87 8.58 2.19
C LEU A 124 10.95 8.20 3.67
N HIS A 125 10.16 8.87 4.52
CA HIS A 125 10.15 8.67 5.97
C HIS A 125 9.67 7.27 6.39
N TYR A 126 8.90 6.60 5.52
CA TYR A 126 8.38 5.25 5.76
C TYR A 126 9.19 4.19 5.01
N ALA A 127 9.78 4.56 3.87
CA ALA A 127 10.70 3.69 3.14
C ALA A 127 12.06 3.57 3.86
N ALA A 128 12.64 4.68 4.32
CA ALA A 128 13.90 4.70 5.05
C ALA A 128 13.63 4.21 6.49
N ASP A 129 14.05 2.98 6.77
CA ASP A 129 13.98 2.41 8.11
C ASP A 129 14.76 3.31 9.07
N THR A 130 14.17 3.74 10.18
CA THR A 130 14.86 4.56 11.19
C THR A 130 16.04 3.81 11.81
N SER A 131 16.08 2.48 11.71
CA SER A 131 17.21 1.64 12.11
C SER A 131 18.35 1.56 11.09
N SER A 132 18.15 2.03 9.85
CA SER A 132 19.13 1.90 8.77
C SER A 132 20.42 2.70 8.98
N GLY A 133 20.47 3.59 9.98
CA GLY A 133 21.63 4.43 10.28
C GLY A 133 21.94 5.43 9.15
N ILE A 134 21.02 5.58 8.20
CA ILE A 134 21.14 6.50 7.07
C ILE A 134 20.78 7.90 7.59
N ASP A 135 21.79 8.63 8.05
CA ASP A 135 21.64 10.00 8.54
C ASP A 135 21.66 10.99 7.37
N ALA A 136 20.63 11.84 7.30
CA ALA A 136 20.58 12.96 6.36
C ALA A 136 21.43 14.17 6.83
N ALA A 137 22.04 14.08 8.02
CA ALA A 137 22.89 15.12 8.57
C ALA A 137 24.02 15.48 7.59
N GLY A 138 23.98 16.72 7.10
CA GLY A 138 24.98 17.26 6.17
C GLY A 138 24.52 17.38 4.71
N LEU A 139 23.31 16.95 4.36
CA LEU A 139 22.74 17.24 3.04
C LEU A 139 22.28 18.71 2.96
N ASP A 140 22.86 19.48 2.04
CA ASP A 140 22.49 20.88 1.75
C ASP A 140 21.34 20.97 0.71
N VAL A 141 20.47 19.96 0.69
CA VAL A 141 19.33 19.87 -0.26
C VAL A 141 18.02 19.59 0.48
N PRO A 142 16.92 20.29 0.15
CA PRO A 142 15.62 19.99 0.73
C PRO A 142 15.12 18.61 0.25
N LEU A 143 15.10 17.61 1.13
CA LEU A 143 14.62 16.26 0.78
C LEU A 143 13.17 16.22 0.26
N ARG A 144 12.35 17.20 0.64
CA ARG A 144 10.96 17.33 0.15
C ARG A 144 10.86 17.69 -1.33
N ASP A 145 11.91 18.28 -1.90
CA ASP A 145 11.98 18.58 -3.33
C ASP A 145 12.33 17.31 -4.12
N LEU A 146 13.09 16.40 -3.50
CA LEU A 146 13.59 15.17 -4.13
C LEU A 146 12.71 13.95 -3.88
N TYR A 147 11.97 13.90 -2.76
CA TYR A 147 11.19 12.73 -2.34
C TYR A 147 9.80 13.13 -1.84
N ASP A 148 8.91 12.14 -1.75
CA ASP A 148 7.62 12.32 -1.11
C ASP A 148 7.74 12.33 0.43
N ALA A 149 6.90 13.15 1.04
CA ALA A 149 6.80 13.31 2.49
C ALA A 149 5.40 12.89 2.96
N PRO A 150 5.25 12.47 4.22
CA PRO A 150 3.94 12.17 4.79
C PRO A 150 2.98 13.35 4.63
N ASP A 151 1.78 13.06 4.13
CA ASP A 151 0.68 14.01 4.04
C ASP A 151 -0.33 13.69 5.15
N LEU A 152 -0.52 14.65 6.07
CA LEU A 152 -1.49 14.52 7.16
C LEU A 152 -2.92 14.42 6.65
N GLY A 153 -3.22 14.97 5.46
CA GLY A 153 -4.53 14.84 4.83
C GLY A 153 -4.87 13.41 4.41
N ASN A 154 -3.87 12.57 4.16
CA ASN A 154 -4.04 11.15 3.79
C ASN A 154 -3.90 10.20 4.98
N THR A 155 -3.87 10.75 6.20
CA THR A 155 -3.70 10.03 7.46
C THR A 155 -4.95 10.25 8.32
N ASP A 156 -6.12 9.96 7.76
CA ASP A 156 -7.40 10.05 8.46
C ASP A 156 -7.89 8.68 9.00
N ASP A 157 -8.95 8.73 9.80
CA ASP A 157 -9.64 7.55 10.35
C ASP A 157 -11.05 7.39 9.75
N GLU A 158 -11.37 8.03 8.61
CA GLU A 158 -12.73 8.09 8.08
C GLU A 158 -13.30 6.70 7.76
N ILE A 159 -12.46 5.78 7.29
CA ILE A 159 -12.88 4.39 7.02
C ILE A 159 -13.23 3.69 8.34
N SER A 160 -12.33 3.75 9.33
CA SER A 160 -12.52 3.13 10.64
C SER A 160 -13.73 3.71 11.39
N ASN A 161 -13.95 5.02 11.26
CA ASN A 161 -15.10 5.73 11.83
C ASN A 161 -16.41 5.48 11.06
N GLY A 162 -16.35 4.85 9.88
CA GLY A 162 -17.51 4.66 9.01
C GLY A 162 -18.05 5.95 8.38
N THR A 163 -17.25 7.02 8.35
CA THR A 163 -17.62 8.32 7.78
C THR A 163 -17.14 8.50 6.33
N MET A 164 -16.29 7.60 5.84
CA MET A 164 -15.81 7.62 4.46
C MET A 164 -16.96 7.29 3.49
N ILE A 165 -17.25 8.24 2.59
CA ILE A 165 -18.27 8.09 1.54
C ILE A 165 -17.53 8.08 0.20
N PRO A 166 -17.40 6.92 -0.47
CA PRO A 166 -16.78 6.86 -1.79
C PRO A 166 -17.55 7.68 -2.82
N ASP A 167 -16.83 8.33 -3.73
CA ASP A 167 -17.45 8.97 -4.89
C ASP A 167 -18.27 7.96 -5.70
N PRO A 168 -19.33 8.39 -6.41
CA PRO A 168 -20.10 7.52 -7.28
C PRO A 168 -19.22 6.79 -8.29
N GLY A 169 -19.12 5.47 -8.18
CA GLY A 169 -18.33 4.61 -9.05
C GLY A 169 -16.89 4.37 -8.59
N ALA A 170 -16.42 5.05 -7.53
CA ALA A 170 -15.14 4.74 -6.91
C ALA A 170 -15.19 3.41 -6.13
N PRO A 171 -14.06 2.69 -6.03
CA PRO A 171 -13.95 1.53 -5.15
C PRO A 171 -14.29 1.87 -3.69
N ARG A 172 -14.97 0.95 -3.02
CA ARG A 172 -15.21 0.99 -1.58
C ARG A 172 -13.97 0.53 -0.82
N PRO A 173 -13.79 0.87 0.46
CA PRO A 173 -12.63 0.44 1.22
C PRO A 173 -12.69 -1.08 1.52
N LEU A 174 -11.59 -1.78 1.21
CA LEU A 174 -11.42 -3.21 1.49
C LEU A 174 -10.87 -3.50 2.90
N ALA A 175 -10.19 -2.51 3.51
CA ALA A 175 -9.61 -2.61 4.84
C ALA A 175 -9.91 -1.34 5.64
N ALA A 176 -9.79 -1.41 6.97
CA ALA A 176 -10.08 -0.30 7.87
C ALA A 176 -9.12 0.89 7.77
N PHE A 177 -7.90 0.65 7.27
CA PHE A 177 -6.85 1.67 7.15
C PHE A 177 -6.15 1.56 5.80
N THR A 178 -5.74 2.71 5.27
CA THR A 178 -4.86 2.81 4.10
C THR A 178 -3.40 2.60 4.50
N ALA A 179 -2.53 2.38 3.52
CA ALA A 179 -1.10 2.16 3.75
C ALA A 179 -0.42 3.35 4.44
N PRO A 180 -0.62 4.62 4.01
CA PRO A 180 -0.06 5.78 4.71
C PRO A 180 -0.51 5.87 6.17
N ARG A 181 -1.79 5.55 6.44
CA ARG A 181 -2.35 5.60 7.78
C ARG A 181 -1.74 4.54 8.71
N VAL A 182 -1.48 3.34 8.18
CA VAL A 182 -0.78 2.26 8.89
C VAL A 182 0.67 2.66 9.17
N ASP A 183 1.41 3.15 8.18
CA ASP A 183 2.81 3.57 8.37
C ASP A 183 2.97 4.70 9.40
N TYR A 184 2.08 5.70 9.36
CA TYR A 184 2.07 6.75 10.38
C TYR A 184 1.89 6.18 11.78
N SER A 185 0.97 5.23 11.94
CA SER A 185 0.73 4.57 13.22
C SER A 185 1.93 3.76 13.69
N LEU A 186 2.57 2.99 12.80
CA LEU A 186 3.74 2.20 13.13
C LEU A 186 4.91 3.05 13.63
N GLN A 187 5.11 4.24 13.08
CA GLN A 187 6.14 5.19 13.54
C GLN A 187 5.84 5.84 14.91
N ARG A 188 4.63 5.67 15.43
CA ARG A 188 4.17 6.26 16.70
C ARG A 188 3.98 5.22 17.81
N LEU A 189 4.14 3.93 17.51
CA LEU A 189 4.13 2.83 18.49
C LEU A 189 5.48 2.73 19.18
#